data_AF-A0A7Y1YF87-F1
#
_entry.id   AF-A0A7Y1YF87-F1
#
_cell.length_a   1.000
_cell.length_b   1.000
_cell.length_c   1.000
_cell.angle_alpha   90.00
_cell.angle_beta   90.00
_cell.angle_gamma   90.00
#
_symmetry.space_group_name_H-M   'P 1'
#
loop_
_entity.id
_entity.type
_entity.pdbx_description
1 polymer ?
#
loop_
_entity_poly.entity_id
_entity_poly.type
_entity_poly.pdbx_seq_one_letter_code
_entity_poly.pdbx_strand_id
1 'polypeptide(L)'
;MIMMCYVARIFGILLFLACGPCVMAGNPVIPGNLESYSTIHSIGFEWDITGDDNHNATCSLQYKVAGAATYISFKSMYRVDFEGYNMLAGSILFLDPGTTYDVRLTMVDPDGGNSTQNIQVTTRAVPRMPTNGQTYHVISGNGGGTGSAADPFQGVDAAEAFVVAGDVCLLHAGNYGNTVRFNTGGTENNPIVWKAAGDGDPVFEGVRVEASYVWFEGIRVIDQQYGMRTSPPAPKDIVVTRCNFYNNHYGIYLNDGGEGWYIADNVIVGDNIPKTSNFSGEGIELWYTDGHTVAHNTISRVADGISYPGKNVDMFGNDIFDTSDDGIEFDYGHANNRAWGNRITNLFNNGISFQPMNGAPYYVLFNQVSVLNGQSVLKLRTRSDRALIAHNTFIINSGPMASGSEFLNNFEIKNNLWISIQDRYAWENGATTSSNWKTDFDYDGFDWGNYTYAFKWSNVRLNTIADFTAQTGQEVHGIEIDYDVCFEHLNYTSSGNAVDSFHIEYNTLVPNCDAVDAGIVITGINENHMGSHPDLGAYEVGKSLPMYGVRSTCTNISVNTWMGPAVGFWHADATNWSLGHIPTSCDQVVIGTGNHIQVASGETAEGYSIDIATGATFETQGDATIILIAGTLP
;
A
#
# COMPACT_ATOMS: atom_id res chain seq x y z
N MET A 1 -14.96 -24.54 98.83
CA MET A 1 -14.75 -23.15 99.28
C MET A 1 -13.91 -22.47 98.20
N ILE A 2 -14.52 -21.51 97.48
CA ILE A 2 -13.89 -20.40 96.75
C ILE A 2 -13.31 -20.64 95.33
N MET A 3 -14.00 -19.98 94.39
CA MET A 3 -13.62 -19.28 93.15
C MET A 3 -13.24 -20.00 91.83
N MET A 4 -14.20 -19.86 90.91
CA MET A 4 -14.09 -19.66 89.47
C MET A 4 -12.88 -18.86 88.99
N CYS A 5 -12.28 -19.29 87.87
CA CYS A 5 -11.85 -18.44 86.75
C CYS A 5 -11.90 -19.25 85.45
N TYR A 6 -12.82 -18.90 84.55
CA TYR A 6 -12.88 -19.38 83.17
C TYR A 6 -11.83 -18.62 82.35
N VAL A 7 -10.91 -19.34 81.69
CA VAL A 7 -10.04 -18.76 80.66
C VAL A 7 -10.67 -19.05 79.30
N ALA A 8 -11.26 -18.03 78.68
CA ALA A 8 -11.73 -18.08 77.31
C ALA A 8 -10.52 -18.05 76.36
N ARG A 9 -10.37 -19.09 75.52
CA ARG A 9 -9.44 -19.09 74.39
C ARG A 9 -10.08 -18.30 73.25
N ILE A 10 -9.60 -17.08 73.00
CA ILE A 10 -9.90 -16.31 71.79
C ILE A 10 -9.00 -16.88 70.67
N PHE A 11 -9.61 -17.55 69.69
CA PHE A 11 -8.97 -17.82 68.41
C PHE A 11 -8.93 -16.49 67.62
N GLY A 12 -7.75 -15.87 67.55
CA GLY A 12 -7.49 -14.77 66.63
C GLY A 12 -7.34 -15.34 65.22
N ILE A 13 -8.36 -15.15 64.38
CA ILE A 13 -8.24 -15.32 62.93
C ILE A 13 -7.44 -14.12 62.42
N LEU A 14 -6.16 -14.33 62.08
CA LEU A 14 -5.41 -13.38 61.27
C LEU A 14 -5.95 -13.48 59.84
N LEU A 15 -6.82 -12.53 59.48
CA LEU A 15 -7.21 -12.30 58.10
C LEU A 15 -6.03 -11.60 57.41
N PHE A 16 -5.20 -12.37 56.69
CA PHE A 16 -4.29 -11.80 55.69
C PHE A 16 -5.16 -11.23 54.56
N LEU A 17 -5.46 -9.93 54.63
CA LEU A 17 -5.89 -9.19 53.45
C LEU A 17 -4.71 -9.19 52.48
N ALA A 18 -4.74 -10.10 51.51
CA ALA A 18 -3.97 -9.96 50.29
C ALA A 18 -4.44 -8.66 49.61
N CYS A 19 -3.71 -7.56 49.80
CA CYS A 19 -3.77 -6.45 48.87
C CYS A 19 -3.33 -7.01 47.52
N GLY A 20 -4.30 -7.36 46.66
CA GLY A 20 -4.04 -7.53 45.25
C GLY A 20 -3.42 -6.24 44.69
N PRO A 21 -2.65 -6.31 43.60
CA PRO A 21 -2.19 -5.11 42.92
C PRO A 21 -3.36 -4.15 42.71
N CYS A 22 -3.20 -2.92 43.19
CA CYS A 22 -4.17 -1.85 43.00
C CYS A 22 -4.24 -1.62 41.49
N VAL A 23 -5.27 -2.15 40.84
CA VAL A 23 -5.62 -1.74 39.48
C VAL A 23 -5.95 -0.26 39.60
N MET A 24 -5.09 0.60 39.06
CA MET A 24 -5.45 2.00 38.94
C MET A 24 -6.73 2.05 38.11
N ALA A 25 -7.82 2.54 38.71
CA ALA A 25 -9.01 2.85 37.95
C ALA A 25 -8.60 3.84 36.85
N GLY A 26 -8.91 3.53 35.59
CA GLY A 26 -8.64 4.43 34.48
C GLY A 26 -9.45 5.70 34.63
N ASN A 27 -8.94 6.79 34.08
CA ASN A 27 -9.71 8.00 33.85
C ASN A 27 -10.45 7.86 32.50
N PRO A 28 -11.70 8.34 32.41
CA PRO A 28 -12.46 8.24 31.16
C PRO A 28 -11.76 8.97 30.02
N VAL A 29 -11.86 8.42 28.81
CA VAL A 29 -11.45 9.08 27.57
C VAL A 29 -12.23 10.38 27.38
N ILE A 30 -11.55 11.41 26.90
CA ILE A 30 -12.14 12.69 26.53
C ILE A 30 -11.81 12.91 25.05
N PRO A 31 -12.82 12.78 24.16
CA PRO A 31 -12.63 13.01 22.74
C PRO A 31 -12.18 14.44 22.43
N GLY A 32 -11.17 14.58 21.58
CA GLY A 32 -10.66 15.82 21.02
C GLY A 32 -11.06 16.03 19.56
N ASN A 33 -10.17 16.64 18.79
CA ASN A 33 -10.36 16.90 17.36
C ASN A 33 -10.34 15.59 16.56
N LEU A 34 -11.25 15.46 15.59
CA LEU A 34 -11.26 14.38 14.61
C LEU A 34 -10.83 14.95 13.27
N GLU A 35 -9.69 14.50 12.77
CA GLU A 35 -9.22 14.74 11.42
C GLU A 35 -9.57 13.55 10.52
N SER A 36 -9.99 13.84 9.29
CA SER A 36 -10.21 12.83 8.26
C SER A 36 -9.70 13.33 6.91
N TYR A 37 -9.08 12.45 6.15
CA TYR A 37 -8.52 12.73 4.83
C TYR A 37 -8.59 11.48 3.96
N SER A 38 -8.38 11.63 2.66
CA SER A 38 -8.47 10.50 1.72
C SER A 38 -7.35 10.51 0.69
N THR A 39 -7.04 9.32 0.21
CA THR A 39 -6.36 9.06 -1.06
C THR A 39 -7.41 8.55 -2.05
N ILE A 40 -6.97 7.93 -3.14
CA ILE A 40 -7.85 7.34 -4.15
C ILE A 40 -8.61 6.13 -3.59
N HIS A 41 -7.96 5.28 -2.79
CA HIS A 41 -8.53 4.01 -2.32
C HIS A 41 -8.66 3.90 -0.80
N SER A 42 -8.30 4.96 -0.06
CA SER A 42 -8.27 4.90 1.39
C SER A 42 -8.84 6.17 2.01
N ILE A 43 -9.44 6.03 3.20
CA ILE A 43 -9.81 7.14 4.07
C ILE A 43 -9.10 6.94 5.40
N GLY A 44 -8.28 7.92 5.81
CA GLY A 44 -7.58 7.92 7.08
C GLY A 44 -8.24 8.83 8.12
N PHE A 45 -8.09 8.46 9.39
CA PHE A 45 -8.64 9.15 10.54
C PHE A 45 -7.59 9.28 11.65
N GLU A 46 -7.60 10.43 12.30
CA GLU A 46 -6.86 10.72 13.54
C GLU A 46 -7.83 11.41 14.50
N TRP A 47 -8.14 10.76 15.62
CA TRP A 47 -9.05 11.28 16.64
C TRP A 47 -8.28 11.50 17.94
N ASP A 48 -7.88 12.75 18.17
CA ASP A 48 -7.18 13.17 19.38
C ASP A 48 -7.99 12.81 20.63
N ILE A 49 -7.31 12.44 21.70
CA ILE A 49 -7.92 12.21 23.01
C ILE A 49 -7.08 12.78 24.14
N THR A 50 -7.74 13.00 25.28
CA THR A 50 -7.08 13.11 26.58
C THR A 50 -7.72 12.12 27.55
N GLY A 51 -7.04 11.81 28.66
CA GLY A 51 -7.43 10.68 29.51
C GLY A 51 -7.00 9.33 28.94
N ASP A 52 -7.69 8.25 29.33
CA ASP A 52 -7.37 6.87 28.93
C ASP A 52 -5.91 6.49 29.28
N ASP A 53 -5.51 6.76 30.54
CA ASP A 53 -4.16 6.50 31.05
C ASP A 53 -3.80 4.99 31.05
N ASN A 54 -4.80 4.12 30.94
CA ASN A 54 -4.63 2.66 30.88
C ASN A 54 -4.73 2.08 29.45
N HIS A 55 -4.86 2.95 28.43
CA HIS A 55 -4.83 2.61 27.00
C HIS A 55 -5.90 1.58 26.58
N ASN A 56 -7.08 1.61 27.20
CA ASN A 56 -8.15 0.65 26.94
C ASN A 56 -9.31 1.23 26.10
N ALA A 57 -9.26 2.53 25.74
CA ALA A 57 -10.22 3.12 24.82
C ALA A 57 -10.08 2.51 23.41
N THR A 58 -11.22 2.31 22.76
CA THR A 58 -11.32 1.74 21.42
C THR A 58 -12.16 2.63 20.52
N CYS A 59 -11.95 2.56 19.20
CA CYS A 59 -12.85 3.21 18.24
C CYS A 59 -13.18 2.24 17.11
N SER A 60 -14.45 1.85 17.04
CA SER A 60 -14.96 1.01 15.95
C SER A 60 -15.31 1.86 14.72
N LEU A 61 -15.03 1.31 13.54
CA LEU A 61 -15.29 1.94 12.24
C LEU A 61 -16.41 1.21 11.51
N GLN A 62 -17.36 1.98 10.99
CA GLN A 62 -18.36 1.49 10.05
C GLN A 62 -18.51 2.50 8.91
N TYR A 63 -18.76 2.03 7.71
CA TYR A 63 -18.93 2.90 6.55
C TYR A 63 -19.98 2.36 5.58
N LYS A 64 -20.48 3.22 4.70
CA LYS A 64 -21.31 2.85 3.56
C LYS A 64 -21.19 3.91 2.49
N VAL A 65 -21.38 3.53 1.23
CA VAL A 65 -21.56 4.51 0.15
C VAL A 65 -22.73 5.43 0.53
N ALA A 66 -22.57 6.74 0.30
CA ALA A 66 -23.59 7.72 0.64
C ALA A 66 -24.93 7.36 -0.01
N GLY A 67 -26.00 7.36 0.79
CA GLY A 67 -27.34 6.94 0.34
C GLY A 67 -27.60 5.42 0.38
N ALA A 68 -26.59 4.57 0.55
CA ALA A 68 -26.80 3.14 0.80
C ALA A 68 -27.51 2.90 2.15
N ALA A 69 -28.22 1.78 2.29
CA ALA A 69 -29.03 1.50 3.47
C ALA A 69 -28.22 0.93 4.65
N THR A 70 -27.19 0.13 4.37
CA THR A 70 -26.51 -0.70 5.37
C THR A 70 -25.05 -0.27 5.54
N TYR A 71 -24.62 -0.15 6.80
CA TYR A 71 -23.23 0.05 7.18
C TYR A 71 -22.47 -1.28 7.14
N ILE A 72 -21.26 -1.23 6.60
CA ILE A 72 -20.25 -2.28 6.61
C ILE A 72 -19.26 -1.95 7.73
N SER A 73 -18.86 -2.94 8.52
CA SER A 73 -17.82 -2.75 9.54
C SER A 73 -16.42 -2.83 8.92
N PHE A 74 -15.49 -2.08 9.49
CA PHE A 74 -14.05 -2.22 9.23
C PHE A 74 -13.35 -2.47 10.57
N LYS A 75 -12.11 -2.96 10.53
CA LYS A 75 -11.28 -3.08 11.73
C LYS A 75 -11.23 -1.76 12.52
N SER A 76 -11.26 -1.87 13.85
CA SER A 76 -11.16 -0.73 14.76
C SER A 76 -9.84 0.04 14.60
N MET A 77 -9.88 1.33 14.90
CA MET A 77 -8.69 2.19 14.95
C MET A 77 -7.75 1.77 16.08
N TYR A 78 -6.47 2.04 15.89
CA TYR A 78 -5.45 1.82 16.90
C TYR A 78 -5.45 2.93 17.93
N ARG A 79 -5.36 2.56 19.21
CA ARG A 79 -4.87 3.45 20.26
C ARG A 79 -3.40 3.75 20.03
N VAL A 80 -3.03 5.04 19.99
CA VAL A 80 -1.68 5.55 19.73
C VAL A 80 -1.30 6.56 20.82
N ASP A 81 -0.24 6.28 21.56
CA ASP A 81 0.41 7.16 22.53
C ASP A 81 1.91 7.17 22.23
N PHE A 82 2.32 8.07 21.33
CA PHE A 82 3.61 7.97 20.63
C PHE A 82 4.07 9.31 20.06
N GLU A 83 5.32 9.70 20.31
CA GLU A 83 5.95 10.90 19.71
C GLU A 83 5.10 12.19 19.76
N GLY A 84 4.40 12.39 20.88
CA GLY A 84 3.55 13.57 21.10
C GLY A 84 2.11 13.41 20.61
N TYR A 85 1.78 12.31 19.93
CA TYR A 85 0.41 11.93 19.61
C TYR A 85 -0.24 11.19 20.78
N ASN A 86 -1.49 11.54 21.07
CA ASN A 86 -2.35 10.81 22.00
C ASN A 86 -3.76 10.71 21.39
N MET A 87 -4.01 9.62 20.66
CA MET A 87 -5.17 9.52 19.76
C MET A 87 -5.65 8.08 19.57
N LEU A 88 -6.83 7.95 18.97
CA LEU A 88 -7.23 6.78 18.21
C LEU A 88 -7.00 7.11 16.74
N ALA A 89 -6.29 6.27 15.97
CA ALA A 89 -5.99 6.52 14.56
C ALA A 89 -6.12 5.25 13.71
N GLY A 90 -6.58 5.38 12.46
CA GLY A 90 -6.78 4.24 11.57
C GLY A 90 -7.25 4.61 10.18
N SER A 91 -7.29 3.64 9.27
CA SER A 91 -7.76 3.82 7.89
C SER A 91 -8.79 2.77 7.50
N ILE A 92 -9.73 3.15 6.64
CA ILE A 92 -10.52 2.23 5.81
C ILE A 92 -9.82 2.14 4.46
N LEU A 93 -9.57 0.91 3.99
CA LEU A 93 -8.82 0.58 2.78
C LEU A 93 -9.72 0.01 1.69
N PHE A 94 -9.18 -0.09 0.47
CA PHE A 94 -9.82 -0.77 -0.68
C PHE A 94 -11.17 -0.17 -1.10
N LEU A 95 -11.33 1.14 -0.94
CA LEU A 95 -12.53 1.87 -1.31
C LEU A 95 -12.54 2.23 -2.80
N ASP A 96 -13.74 2.50 -3.32
CA ASP A 96 -13.94 2.96 -4.68
C ASP A 96 -13.43 4.41 -4.83
N PRO A 97 -12.71 4.73 -5.92
CA PRO A 97 -12.30 6.10 -6.21
C PRO A 97 -13.45 7.07 -6.40
N GLY A 98 -13.25 8.35 -6.04
CA GLY A 98 -14.20 9.43 -6.28
C GLY A 98 -15.58 9.25 -5.61
N THR A 99 -15.66 8.40 -4.59
CA THR A 99 -16.92 7.95 -4.00
C THR A 99 -17.09 8.55 -2.61
N THR A 100 -18.27 9.10 -2.34
CA THR A 100 -18.62 9.64 -1.03
C THR A 100 -19.13 8.52 -0.13
N TYR A 101 -18.55 8.42 1.07
CA TYR A 101 -18.93 7.47 2.10
C TYR A 101 -19.49 8.19 3.33
N ASP A 102 -20.59 7.66 3.87
CA ASP A 102 -21.02 7.95 5.24
C ASP A 102 -20.19 7.06 6.18
N VAL A 103 -19.41 7.66 7.07
CA VAL A 103 -18.56 6.96 8.04
C VAL A 103 -19.07 7.22 9.45
N ARG A 104 -19.17 6.15 10.24
CA ARG A 104 -19.46 6.18 11.67
C ARG A 104 -18.24 5.71 12.45
N LEU A 105 -17.79 6.56 13.37
CA LEU A 105 -16.72 6.27 14.33
C LEU A 105 -17.33 6.23 15.72
N THR A 106 -17.23 5.09 16.40
CA THR A 106 -17.78 4.93 17.76
C THR A 106 -16.66 4.62 18.74
N MET A 107 -16.32 5.62 19.54
CA MET A 107 -15.34 5.57 20.62
C MET A 107 -15.97 5.03 21.90
N VAL A 108 -15.34 4.02 22.51
CA VAL A 108 -15.78 3.39 23.76
C VAL A 108 -14.60 3.19 24.68
N ASP A 109 -14.77 3.59 25.93
CA ASP A 109 -13.83 3.37 27.02
C ASP A 109 -14.60 2.74 28.21
N PRO A 110 -14.14 1.58 28.73
CA PRO A 110 -14.71 0.95 29.93
C PRO A 110 -14.84 1.86 31.16
N ASP A 111 -13.95 2.85 31.30
CA ASP A 111 -13.90 3.82 32.38
C ASP A 111 -14.81 5.06 32.12
N GLY A 112 -15.40 5.16 30.93
CA GLY A 112 -16.40 6.16 30.52
C GLY A 112 -15.90 7.14 29.47
N GLY A 113 -16.78 8.03 28.97
CA GLY A 113 -16.39 9.06 27.97
C GLY A 113 -16.72 8.72 26.51
N ASN A 114 -17.51 7.67 26.30
CA ASN A 114 -17.95 7.20 24.98
C ASN A 114 -18.49 8.32 24.08
N SER A 115 -18.17 8.24 22.79
CA SER A 115 -18.57 9.23 21.79
C SER A 115 -18.85 8.57 20.44
N THR A 116 -19.66 9.21 19.61
CA THR A 116 -19.90 8.74 18.25
C THR A 116 -19.93 9.93 17.30
N GLN A 117 -19.15 9.84 16.23
CA GLN A 117 -19.13 10.80 15.13
C GLN A 117 -19.68 10.13 13.88
N ASN A 118 -20.52 10.85 13.14
CA ASN A 118 -20.93 10.46 11.79
C ASN A 118 -20.48 11.57 10.86
N ILE A 119 -19.62 11.24 9.90
CA ILE A 119 -19.03 12.18 8.95
C ILE A 119 -19.22 11.67 7.53
N GLN A 120 -19.11 12.56 6.55
CA GLN A 120 -19.00 12.20 5.15
C GLN A 120 -17.59 12.50 4.67
N VAL A 121 -16.98 11.53 3.99
CA VAL A 121 -15.67 11.69 3.39
C VAL A 121 -15.72 11.14 1.97
N THR A 122 -15.11 11.84 1.03
CA THR A 122 -15.04 11.44 -0.38
C THR A 122 -13.63 10.99 -0.70
N THR A 123 -13.46 9.79 -1.25
CA THR A 123 -12.17 9.35 -1.79
C THR A 123 -11.80 10.20 -2.99
N ARG A 124 -10.50 10.37 -3.24
CA ARG A 124 -10.04 11.10 -4.42
C ARG A 124 -10.39 10.32 -5.68
N ALA A 125 -10.75 11.01 -6.74
CA ALA A 125 -10.94 10.36 -8.04
C ALA A 125 -9.57 9.97 -8.62
N VAL A 126 -9.54 8.88 -9.41
CA VAL A 126 -8.41 8.64 -10.31
C VAL A 126 -8.31 9.83 -11.27
N PRO A 127 -7.12 10.45 -11.45
CA PRO A 127 -6.98 11.57 -12.38
C PRO A 127 -7.45 11.21 -13.78
N ARG A 128 -8.15 12.15 -14.44
CA ARG A 128 -8.67 11.98 -15.81
C ARG A 128 -8.18 13.13 -16.70
N MET A 129 -8.04 12.83 -17.99
CA MET A 129 -7.76 13.85 -18.99
C MET A 129 -8.83 14.96 -18.96
N PRO A 130 -8.43 16.23 -19.07
CA PRO A 130 -9.39 17.33 -19.17
C PRO A 130 -10.20 17.20 -20.46
N THR A 131 -11.49 17.54 -20.40
CA THR A 131 -12.40 17.42 -21.56
C THR A 131 -12.65 18.73 -22.28
N ASN A 132 -12.28 19.88 -21.68
CA ASN A 132 -12.76 21.21 -22.08
C ASN A 132 -11.64 22.20 -22.47
N GLY A 133 -10.43 21.74 -22.79
CA GLY A 133 -9.32 22.58 -23.24
C GLY A 133 -8.93 22.37 -24.69
N GLN A 134 -7.98 23.19 -25.16
CA GLN A 134 -7.43 23.09 -26.50
C GLN A 134 -6.29 22.08 -26.56
N THR A 135 -6.06 21.53 -27.74
CA THR A 135 -4.87 20.70 -28.01
C THR A 135 -3.85 21.50 -28.79
N TYR A 136 -2.63 21.57 -28.27
CA TYR A 136 -1.47 22.18 -28.92
C TYR A 136 -0.41 21.14 -29.25
N HIS A 137 0.35 21.40 -30.30
CA HIS A 137 1.51 20.62 -30.71
C HIS A 137 2.78 21.37 -30.34
N VAL A 138 3.73 20.65 -29.74
CA VAL A 138 5.01 21.22 -29.28
C VAL A 138 6.14 20.35 -29.80
N ILE A 139 7.11 20.93 -30.49
CA ILE A 139 8.34 20.27 -30.94
C ILE A 139 9.54 20.83 -30.17
N SER A 140 10.68 20.14 -30.18
CA SER A 140 11.93 20.69 -29.62
C SER A 140 12.35 22.00 -30.32
N GLY A 141 12.80 23.00 -29.57
CA GLY A 141 13.26 24.29 -30.10
C GLY A 141 13.14 25.41 -29.06
N ASN A 142 13.41 26.65 -29.47
CA ASN A 142 13.47 27.81 -28.57
C ASN A 142 12.70 29.03 -29.13
N GLY A 143 11.40 28.86 -29.40
CA GLY A 143 10.44 29.93 -29.64
C GLY A 143 9.67 29.85 -30.97
N GLY A 144 8.48 30.44 -30.98
CA GLY A 144 7.62 30.55 -32.16
C GLY A 144 6.54 29.47 -32.24
N GLY A 145 5.80 29.47 -33.35
CA GLY A 145 4.64 28.61 -33.57
C GLY A 145 3.34 29.18 -33.02
N THR A 146 2.23 28.71 -33.57
CA THR A 146 0.87 28.98 -33.08
C THR A 146 0.32 27.84 -32.22
N GLY A 147 1.08 26.75 -32.08
CA GLY A 147 0.66 25.54 -31.39
C GLY A 147 -0.25 24.63 -32.22
N SER A 148 -0.54 24.99 -33.47
CA SER A 148 -1.29 24.12 -34.38
C SER A 148 -0.41 22.98 -34.90
N ALA A 149 -0.99 21.87 -35.36
CA ALA A 149 -0.22 20.77 -35.94
C ALA A 149 0.64 21.20 -37.15
N ALA A 150 0.21 22.20 -37.91
CA ALA A 150 0.93 22.73 -39.08
C ALA A 150 2.03 23.75 -38.70
N ASP A 151 1.96 24.30 -37.49
CA ASP A 151 2.86 25.34 -36.99
C ASP A 151 3.00 25.19 -35.45
N PRO A 152 3.64 24.09 -34.99
CA PRO A 152 3.72 23.74 -33.59
C PRO A 152 4.56 24.75 -32.81
N PHE A 153 4.29 24.88 -31.51
CA PHE A 153 5.19 25.60 -30.62
C PHE A 153 6.59 24.97 -30.68
N GLN A 154 7.63 25.78 -30.70
CA GLN A 154 9.01 25.30 -30.65
C GLN A 154 9.54 25.50 -29.23
N GLY A 155 9.56 24.43 -28.44
CA GLY A 155 9.97 24.42 -27.04
C GLY A 155 8.81 24.56 -26.05
N VAL A 156 9.00 23.99 -24.86
CA VAL A 156 8.02 24.05 -23.77
C VAL A 156 7.80 25.48 -23.29
N ASP A 157 8.84 26.30 -23.17
CA ASP A 157 8.74 27.71 -22.77
C ASP A 157 7.79 28.51 -23.68
N ALA A 158 7.77 28.19 -24.98
CA ALA A 158 6.87 28.84 -25.94
C ALA A 158 5.41 28.43 -25.71
N ALA A 159 5.15 27.19 -25.29
CA ALA A 159 3.81 26.71 -24.97
C ALA A 159 3.35 27.21 -23.59
N GLU A 160 4.20 27.18 -22.57
CA GLU A 160 3.97 27.70 -21.22
C GLU A 160 3.45 29.15 -21.23
N ALA A 161 3.93 29.97 -22.17
CA ALA A 161 3.46 31.36 -22.30
C ALA A 161 2.01 31.52 -22.80
N PHE A 162 1.35 30.45 -23.26
CA PHE A 162 0.01 30.49 -23.89
C PHE A 162 -1.02 29.57 -23.25
N VAL A 163 -0.60 28.42 -22.72
CA VAL A 163 -1.51 27.41 -22.18
C VAL A 163 -2.31 27.95 -20.99
N VAL A 164 -3.55 27.47 -20.88
CA VAL A 164 -4.43 27.72 -19.73
C VAL A 164 -4.97 26.39 -19.20
N ALA A 165 -5.61 26.45 -18.02
CA ALA A 165 -6.18 25.28 -17.36
C ALA A 165 -7.07 24.44 -18.31
N GLY A 166 -6.78 23.14 -18.40
CA GLY A 166 -7.48 22.17 -19.24
C GLY A 166 -6.83 21.92 -20.59
N ASP A 167 -5.87 22.74 -21.02
CA ASP A 167 -5.17 22.53 -22.29
C ASP A 167 -4.28 21.28 -22.26
N VAL A 168 -4.14 20.67 -23.44
CA VAL A 168 -3.28 19.50 -23.69
C VAL A 168 -2.20 19.85 -24.68
N CYS A 169 -0.94 19.74 -24.28
CA CYS A 169 0.24 19.87 -25.13
C CYS A 169 0.77 18.50 -25.53
N LEU A 170 0.67 18.19 -26.83
CA LEU A 170 1.28 17.03 -27.46
C LEU A 170 2.76 17.32 -27.74
N LEU A 171 3.64 16.71 -26.95
CA LEU A 171 5.09 16.76 -27.07
C LEU A 171 5.55 15.74 -28.10
N HIS A 172 6.00 16.22 -29.26
CA HIS A 172 6.52 15.38 -30.34
C HIS A 172 7.90 14.82 -30.02
N ALA A 173 8.26 13.73 -30.69
CA ALA A 173 9.59 13.14 -30.60
C ALA A 173 10.70 14.18 -30.80
N GLY A 174 11.66 14.22 -29.87
CA GLY A 174 12.76 15.18 -29.92
C GLY A 174 13.46 15.35 -28.58
N ASN A 175 14.64 15.96 -28.62
CA ASN A 175 15.37 16.36 -27.41
C ASN A 175 14.98 17.79 -27.04
N TYR A 176 14.34 17.96 -25.89
CA TYR A 176 13.92 19.26 -25.34
C TYR A 176 15.02 19.96 -24.55
N GLY A 177 16.21 19.35 -24.50
CA GLY A 177 17.45 19.93 -24.00
C GLY A 177 17.56 19.88 -22.48
N ASN A 178 18.20 20.92 -21.93
CA ASN A 178 18.48 21.12 -20.51
C ASN A 178 17.22 21.00 -19.63
N THR A 179 17.39 21.13 -18.32
CA THR A 179 16.28 21.18 -17.37
C THR A 179 15.18 22.17 -17.76
N VAL A 180 13.97 21.64 -18.01
CA VAL A 180 12.76 22.41 -18.37
C VAL A 180 11.94 22.72 -17.12
N ARG A 181 11.34 23.91 -17.09
CA ARG A 181 10.49 24.39 -15.98
C ARG A 181 9.04 24.42 -16.40
N PHE A 182 8.19 23.87 -15.55
CA PHE A 182 6.74 23.88 -15.72
C PHE A 182 6.13 24.73 -14.61
N ASN A 183 5.77 25.97 -14.94
CA ASN A 183 5.40 27.01 -13.98
C ASN A 183 4.01 27.61 -14.24
N THR A 184 3.29 27.13 -15.25
CA THR A 184 1.86 27.37 -15.44
C THR A 184 1.07 26.15 -14.99
N GLY A 185 0.12 26.37 -14.09
CA GLY A 185 -0.71 25.32 -13.51
C GLY A 185 -2.17 25.39 -13.97
N GLY A 186 -2.84 24.25 -13.92
CA GLY A 186 -4.28 24.17 -14.17
C GLY A 186 -5.14 24.35 -12.91
N THR A 187 -6.19 23.56 -12.84
CA THR A 187 -7.07 23.40 -11.67
C THR A 187 -7.31 21.92 -11.43
N GLU A 188 -7.84 21.54 -10.26
CA GLU A 188 -8.16 20.16 -9.89
C GLU A 188 -8.91 19.39 -11.00
N ASN A 189 -9.92 20.01 -11.62
CA ASN A 189 -10.73 19.39 -12.66
C ASN A 189 -10.22 19.65 -14.09
N ASN A 190 -9.28 20.57 -14.27
CA ASN A 190 -8.74 20.95 -15.57
C ASN A 190 -7.22 21.18 -15.43
N PRO A 191 -6.42 20.12 -15.26
CA PRO A 191 -4.97 20.25 -15.23
C PRO A 191 -4.45 20.70 -16.60
N ILE A 192 -3.22 21.21 -16.63
CA ILE A 192 -2.48 21.40 -17.88
C ILE A 192 -1.72 20.10 -18.16
N VAL A 193 -1.92 19.54 -19.36
CA VAL A 193 -1.35 18.23 -19.72
C VAL A 193 -0.19 18.39 -20.67
N TRP A 194 0.93 17.74 -20.35
CA TRP A 194 2.11 17.57 -21.18
C TRP A 194 2.28 16.09 -21.50
N LYS A 195 1.88 15.71 -22.71
CA LYS A 195 1.74 14.32 -23.11
C LYS A 195 2.55 14.02 -24.38
N ALA A 196 3.24 12.90 -24.43
CA ALA A 196 3.89 12.46 -25.66
C ALA A 196 2.88 12.32 -26.82
N ALA A 197 3.25 12.82 -27.99
CA ALA A 197 2.39 12.83 -29.18
C ALA A 197 2.21 11.43 -29.81
N GLY A 198 3.03 10.44 -29.41
CA GLY A 198 2.98 9.06 -29.90
C GLY A 198 3.79 8.80 -31.17
N ASP A 199 4.64 9.75 -31.59
CA ASP A 199 5.54 9.62 -32.74
C ASP A 199 7.02 9.38 -32.36
N GLY A 200 7.27 9.09 -31.09
CA GLY A 200 8.58 8.83 -30.49
C GLY A 200 8.71 9.52 -29.12
N ASP A 201 9.87 9.39 -28.49
CA ASP A 201 10.09 9.91 -27.13
C ASP A 201 10.36 11.43 -27.13
N PRO A 202 9.59 12.24 -26.37
CA PRO A 202 10.03 13.56 -25.96
C PRO A 202 11.01 13.42 -24.78
N VAL A 203 12.28 13.74 -25.04
CA VAL A 203 13.39 13.50 -24.11
C VAL A 203 13.81 14.79 -23.40
N PHE A 204 13.94 14.73 -22.09
CA PHE A 204 14.35 15.82 -21.20
C PHE A 204 15.61 15.47 -20.42
N GLU A 205 16.54 16.42 -20.29
CA GLU A 205 17.68 16.34 -19.34
C GLU A 205 17.29 16.89 -17.95
N GLY A 206 16.00 16.89 -17.62
CA GLY A 206 15.51 17.27 -16.29
C GLY A 206 14.20 18.04 -16.31
N VAL A 207 13.41 17.86 -15.26
CA VAL A 207 12.11 18.50 -15.08
C VAL A 207 12.06 19.24 -13.74
N ARG A 208 11.58 20.48 -13.76
CA ARG A 208 11.26 21.28 -12.58
C ARG A 208 9.78 21.58 -12.56
N VAL A 209 9.10 21.12 -11.52
CA VAL A 209 7.67 21.35 -11.32
C VAL A 209 7.50 22.52 -10.34
N GLU A 210 6.95 23.63 -10.84
CA GLU A 210 6.81 24.90 -10.12
C GLU A 210 5.34 25.34 -9.96
N ALA A 211 4.39 24.60 -10.55
CA ALA A 211 2.96 24.88 -10.47
C ALA A 211 2.15 23.63 -10.15
N SER A 212 1.02 23.81 -9.47
CA SER A 212 0.04 22.75 -9.16
C SER A 212 -0.81 22.37 -10.37
N TYR A 213 -1.44 21.20 -10.32
CA TYR A 213 -2.37 20.71 -11.35
C TYR A 213 -1.72 20.62 -12.74
N VAL A 214 -0.52 20.03 -12.78
CA VAL A 214 0.21 19.70 -14.01
C VAL A 214 0.22 18.19 -14.18
N TRP A 215 0.05 17.74 -15.42
CA TRP A 215 0.02 16.34 -15.79
C TRP A 215 1.14 16.03 -16.78
N PHE A 216 1.97 15.03 -16.47
CA PHE A 216 3.00 14.50 -17.34
C PHE A 216 2.64 13.09 -17.78
N GLU A 217 2.62 12.84 -19.09
CA GLU A 217 2.37 11.52 -19.66
C GLU A 217 3.32 11.14 -20.77
N GLY A 218 3.96 9.97 -20.67
CA GLY A 218 4.78 9.44 -21.76
C GLY A 218 6.11 10.17 -21.98
N ILE A 219 6.53 11.07 -21.09
CA ILE A 219 7.80 11.78 -21.23
C ILE A 219 8.99 10.90 -20.81
N ARG A 220 10.16 11.17 -21.39
CA ARG A 220 11.41 10.49 -21.03
C ARG A 220 12.39 11.47 -20.37
N VAL A 221 12.92 11.14 -19.20
CA VAL A 221 13.89 11.96 -18.44
C VAL A 221 15.17 11.17 -18.21
N ILE A 222 16.32 11.70 -18.61
CA ILE A 222 17.58 10.92 -18.64
C ILE A 222 18.81 11.62 -18.06
N ASP A 223 19.75 10.79 -17.59
CA ASP A 223 21.16 11.12 -17.34
C ASP A 223 21.39 12.29 -16.35
N GLN A 224 20.52 12.43 -15.34
CA GLN A 224 20.63 13.48 -14.33
C GLN A 224 20.94 12.98 -12.93
N GLN A 225 21.57 13.84 -12.14
CA GLN A 225 21.55 13.66 -10.69
C GLN A 225 20.11 13.69 -10.13
N TYR A 226 19.25 14.57 -10.68
CA TYR A 226 17.85 14.70 -10.29
C TYR A 226 16.98 14.80 -11.55
N GLY A 227 16.25 13.73 -11.86
CA GLY A 227 15.39 13.63 -13.04
C GLY A 227 14.25 14.64 -13.00
N MET A 228 13.17 14.33 -12.27
CA MET A 228 12.10 15.27 -11.97
C MET A 228 12.20 15.71 -10.52
N ARG A 229 12.11 17.02 -10.26
CA ARG A 229 12.07 17.51 -8.89
C ARG A 229 11.20 18.75 -8.73
N THR A 230 10.74 18.98 -7.52
CA THR A 230 9.93 20.17 -7.21
C THR A 230 10.79 21.41 -7.04
N SER A 231 10.12 22.56 -7.09
CA SER A 231 10.67 23.85 -6.69
C SER A 231 9.56 24.62 -5.99
N PRO A 232 9.89 25.71 -5.25
CA PRO A 232 8.85 26.51 -4.61
C PRO A 232 7.75 26.89 -5.61
N PRO A 233 6.45 26.81 -5.23
CA PRO A 233 5.95 26.88 -3.85
C PRO A 233 5.41 25.54 -3.29
N ALA A 234 6.04 24.40 -3.57
CA ALA A 234 5.55 23.06 -3.20
C ALA A 234 4.26 22.68 -3.96
N PRO A 235 4.38 22.33 -5.26
CA PRO A 235 3.23 22.10 -6.15
C PRO A 235 2.36 20.91 -5.71
N LYS A 236 1.05 21.06 -5.88
CA LYS A 236 0.03 20.09 -5.46
C LYS A 236 -0.64 19.41 -6.65
N ASP A 237 -1.15 18.21 -6.41
CA ASP A 237 -2.00 17.47 -7.35
C ASP A 237 -1.34 17.31 -8.73
N ILE A 238 -0.08 16.87 -8.74
CA ILE A 238 0.66 16.57 -9.96
C ILE A 238 0.40 15.14 -10.37
N VAL A 239 0.17 14.93 -11.66
CA VAL A 239 0.06 13.62 -12.27
C VAL A 239 1.37 13.31 -12.99
N VAL A 240 2.03 12.23 -12.62
CA VAL A 240 3.18 11.69 -13.33
C VAL A 240 2.84 10.27 -13.71
N THR A 241 2.52 10.05 -14.98
CA THR A 241 2.09 8.73 -15.42
C THR A 241 2.73 8.28 -16.71
N ARG A 242 3.05 6.99 -16.82
CA ARG A 242 3.59 6.40 -18.06
C ARG A 242 4.88 7.08 -18.53
N CYS A 243 5.61 7.71 -17.62
CA CYS A 243 6.88 8.36 -17.91
C CYS A 243 8.03 7.36 -17.75
N ASN A 244 9.14 7.63 -18.44
CA ASN A 244 10.35 6.81 -18.37
C ASN A 244 11.51 7.64 -17.79
N PHE A 245 11.99 7.24 -16.63
CA PHE A 245 13.17 7.80 -15.98
C PHE A 245 14.32 6.81 -16.13
N TYR A 246 15.40 7.23 -16.77
CA TYR A 246 16.50 6.33 -17.09
C TYR A 246 17.86 6.94 -16.76
N ASN A 247 18.68 6.18 -16.03
CA ASN A 247 20.03 6.57 -15.62
C ASN A 247 20.05 7.92 -14.86
N ASN A 248 18.99 8.17 -14.08
CA ASN A 248 18.97 9.27 -13.12
C ASN A 248 19.37 8.74 -11.76
N HIS A 249 20.14 9.51 -11.01
CA HIS A 249 20.48 9.14 -9.63
C HIS A 249 19.24 9.21 -8.73
N TYR A 250 18.50 10.32 -8.79
CA TYR A 250 17.15 10.44 -8.24
C TYR A 250 16.13 10.49 -9.38
N GLY A 251 15.17 9.57 -9.41
CA GLY A 251 14.12 9.52 -10.44
C GLY A 251 13.14 10.69 -10.29
N ILE A 252 12.34 10.64 -9.22
CA ILE A 252 11.39 11.68 -8.83
C ILE A 252 11.73 12.13 -7.40
N TYR A 253 12.02 13.40 -7.20
CA TYR A 253 12.45 13.93 -5.91
C TYR A 253 11.62 15.17 -5.51
N LEU A 254 10.79 15.07 -4.47
CA LEU A 254 9.93 16.18 -4.03
C LEU A 254 10.64 17.18 -3.09
N ASN A 255 11.90 17.50 -3.37
CA ASN A 255 12.84 18.20 -2.48
C ASN A 255 12.39 19.57 -1.93
N ASP A 256 11.43 20.23 -2.58
CA ASP A 256 10.85 21.51 -2.14
C ASP A 256 9.38 21.34 -1.71
N GLY A 257 8.99 20.12 -1.36
CA GLY A 257 7.65 19.71 -0.95
C GLY A 257 6.72 19.42 -2.13
N GLY A 258 5.46 19.18 -1.77
CA GLY A 258 4.35 18.86 -2.66
C GLY A 258 3.20 18.28 -1.83
N GLU A 259 2.07 17.97 -2.45
CA GLU A 259 0.96 17.27 -1.77
C GLU A 259 0.06 16.63 -2.81
N GLY A 260 -0.48 15.44 -2.52
CA GLY A 260 -1.56 14.86 -3.35
C GLY A 260 -1.12 14.36 -4.73
N TRP A 261 0.17 14.13 -4.95
CA TRP A 261 0.68 13.65 -6.24
C TRP A 261 0.17 12.24 -6.57
N TYR A 262 -0.17 12.03 -7.84
CA TYR A 262 -0.46 10.73 -8.44
C TYR A 262 0.74 10.31 -9.30
N ILE A 263 1.53 9.37 -8.79
CA ILE A 263 2.75 8.88 -9.44
C ILE A 263 2.51 7.42 -9.80
N ALA A 264 2.08 7.16 -11.04
CA ALA A 264 1.66 5.81 -11.41
C ALA A 264 2.02 5.37 -12.82
N ASP A 265 2.24 4.07 -13.02
CA ASP A 265 2.57 3.50 -14.32
C ASP A 265 3.89 3.99 -14.91
N ASN A 266 4.84 4.45 -14.09
CA ASN A 266 6.15 4.91 -14.57
C ASN A 266 7.16 3.77 -14.59
N VAL A 267 8.12 3.86 -15.52
CA VAL A 267 9.33 3.03 -15.52
C VAL A 267 10.48 3.87 -14.99
N ILE A 268 11.12 3.43 -13.91
CA ILE A 268 12.26 4.10 -13.28
C ILE A 268 13.42 3.12 -13.23
N VAL A 269 14.50 3.45 -13.93
CA VAL A 269 15.75 2.70 -13.93
C VAL A 269 16.86 3.66 -13.53
N GLY A 270 17.34 3.54 -12.30
CA GLY A 270 18.41 4.39 -11.78
C GLY A 270 19.81 4.00 -12.28
N ASP A 271 20.82 4.66 -11.74
CA ASP A 271 22.24 4.45 -12.10
C ASP A 271 22.99 3.48 -11.16
N ASN A 272 22.34 2.98 -10.11
CA ASN A 272 22.98 2.09 -9.15
C ASN A 272 23.28 0.71 -9.72
N ILE A 273 24.24 0.04 -9.09
CA ILE A 273 24.58 -1.36 -9.34
C ILE A 273 23.85 -2.19 -8.28
N PRO A 274 22.89 -3.07 -8.68
CA PRO A 274 22.00 -3.83 -7.77
C PRO A 274 22.64 -4.81 -6.78
N LYS A 275 23.97 -4.80 -6.63
CA LYS A 275 24.75 -5.78 -5.85
C LYS A 275 25.84 -5.13 -5.00
N THR A 276 25.77 -3.82 -4.86
CA THR A 276 26.69 -3.07 -4.03
C THR A 276 25.88 -2.35 -2.98
N SER A 277 26.42 -2.24 -1.77
CA SER A 277 25.82 -1.42 -0.71
C SER A 277 25.97 0.07 -1.05
N ASN A 278 25.08 0.60 -1.90
CA ASN A 278 24.97 2.03 -2.18
C ASN A 278 23.63 2.53 -1.64
N PHE A 279 23.69 3.51 -0.73
CA PHE A 279 22.58 4.03 0.06
C PHE A 279 22.08 5.40 -0.45
N SER A 280 22.35 5.72 -1.72
CA SER A 280 21.97 7.00 -2.31
C SER A 280 21.50 6.78 -3.74
N GLY A 281 20.45 7.51 -4.13
CA GLY A 281 19.85 7.49 -5.45
C GLY A 281 18.49 6.82 -5.46
N GLU A 282 17.44 7.58 -5.19
CA GLU A 282 16.10 7.10 -4.87
C GLU A 282 15.24 7.01 -6.14
N GLY A 283 14.38 5.99 -6.23
CA GLY A 283 13.40 5.90 -7.32
C GLY A 283 12.39 7.02 -7.23
N ILE A 284 11.67 7.05 -6.11
CA ILE A 284 10.68 8.08 -5.76
C ILE A 284 10.89 8.51 -4.32
N GLU A 285 11.35 9.74 -4.11
CA GLU A 285 11.50 10.32 -2.78
C GLU A 285 10.44 11.39 -2.55
N LEU A 286 9.56 11.14 -1.58
CA LEU A 286 8.37 11.96 -1.31
C LEU A 286 8.64 13.12 -0.34
N TRP A 287 9.87 13.26 0.18
CA TRP A 287 10.28 14.40 1.01
C TRP A 287 9.33 14.71 2.18
N TYR A 288 8.83 13.67 2.83
CA TYR A 288 7.94 13.73 3.99
C TYR A 288 6.61 14.43 3.72
N THR A 289 6.12 14.43 2.48
CA THR A 289 4.86 15.08 2.12
C THR A 289 3.67 14.13 2.01
N ASP A 290 2.47 14.74 2.02
CA ASP A 290 1.22 14.06 2.37
C ASP A 290 0.34 13.70 1.16
N GLY A 291 -0.51 12.71 1.35
CA GLY A 291 -1.68 12.47 0.49
C GLY A 291 -1.37 11.85 -0.87
N HIS A 292 -0.16 11.33 -1.07
CA HIS A 292 0.28 10.78 -2.35
C HIS A 292 -0.36 9.42 -2.66
N THR A 293 -0.47 9.12 -3.95
CA THR A 293 -0.70 7.77 -4.47
C THR A 293 0.46 7.39 -5.38
N VAL A 294 1.21 6.37 -4.98
CA VAL A 294 2.35 5.82 -5.72
C VAL A 294 2.01 4.40 -6.14
N ALA A 295 1.59 4.22 -7.39
CA ALA A 295 0.97 2.98 -7.81
C ALA A 295 1.51 2.40 -9.12
N HIS A 296 1.67 1.09 -9.21
CA HIS A 296 1.97 0.44 -10.49
C HIS A 296 3.23 0.98 -11.20
N ASN A 297 4.23 1.42 -10.44
CA ASN A 297 5.53 1.80 -11.01
C ASN A 297 6.44 0.57 -11.09
N THR A 298 7.26 0.50 -12.13
CA THR A 298 8.35 -0.46 -12.26
C THR A 298 9.65 0.26 -11.92
N ILE A 299 10.30 -0.13 -10.81
CA ILE A 299 11.45 0.59 -10.24
C ILE A 299 12.63 -0.37 -10.09
N SER A 300 13.79 0.02 -10.61
CA SER A 300 15.02 -0.77 -10.46
C SER A 300 16.29 0.07 -10.49
N ARG A 301 17.40 -0.51 -10.04
CA ARG A 301 18.73 0.12 -10.07
C ARG A 301 18.80 1.45 -9.32
N VAL A 302 18.09 1.53 -8.20
CA VAL A 302 18.08 2.65 -7.25
C VAL A 302 18.61 2.15 -5.90
N ALA A 303 18.92 3.04 -4.97
CA ALA A 303 19.17 2.71 -3.58
C ALA A 303 17.87 2.24 -2.94
N ASP A 304 16.94 3.17 -2.81
CA ASP A 304 15.61 2.91 -2.25
C ASP A 304 14.55 3.08 -3.33
N GLY A 305 13.57 2.16 -3.35
CA GLY A 305 12.51 2.18 -4.34
C GLY A 305 11.57 3.38 -4.18
N ILE A 306 10.93 3.46 -3.00
CA ILE A 306 10.01 4.56 -2.62
C ILE A 306 10.32 4.96 -1.18
N SER A 307 10.60 6.24 -0.94
CA SER A 307 11.05 6.70 0.38
C SER A 307 10.31 7.92 0.90
N TYR A 308 10.31 8.03 2.23
CA TYR A 308 10.02 9.23 3.00
C TYR A 308 8.62 9.82 2.78
N PRO A 309 7.54 9.06 3.01
CA PRO A 309 6.20 9.62 3.03
C PRO A 309 5.98 10.54 4.25
N GLY A 310 5.06 11.48 4.12
CA GLY A 310 4.50 12.24 5.26
C GLY A 310 3.41 11.43 5.97
N LYS A 311 2.15 11.87 5.88
CA LYS A 311 0.94 11.09 6.26
C LYS A 311 0.07 10.76 5.05
N ASN A 312 -0.83 9.80 5.24
CA ASN A 312 -1.88 9.48 4.28
C ASN A 312 -1.37 9.11 2.88
N VAL A 313 -0.29 8.34 2.79
CA VAL A 313 0.29 7.91 1.51
C VAL A 313 -0.08 6.46 1.20
N ASP A 314 -0.50 6.22 -0.04
CA ASP A 314 -0.78 4.90 -0.60
C ASP A 314 0.34 4.46 -1.55
N MET A 315 0.89 3.26 -1.33
CA MET A 315 1.94 2.66 -2.15
C MET A 315 1.51 1.25 -2.56
N PHE A 316 1.08 1.04 -3.80
CA PHE A 316 0.51 -0.27 -4.19
C PHE A 316 0.75 -0.70 -5.62
N GLY A 317 0.74 -2.01 -5.87
CA GLY A 317 0.91 -2.55 -7.21
C GLY A 317 2.29 -2.28 -7.82
N ASN A 318 3.25 -1.74 -7.07
CA ASN A 318 4.58 -1.45 -7.61
C ASN A 318 5.38 -2.75 -7.78
N ASP A 319 6.23 -2.78 -8.80
CA ASP A 319 7.22 -3.84 -9.05
C ASP A 319 8.61 -3.24 -8.82
N ILE A 320 9.18 -3.49 -7.66
CA ILE A 320 10.45 -2.93 -7.20
C ILE A 320 11.47 -4.06 -7.16
N PHE A 321 12.56 -3.94 -7.91
CA PHE A 321 13.56 -4.98 -7.92
C PHE A 321 14.96 -4.44 -8.17
N ASP A 322 15.97 -5.25 -7.82
CA ASP A 322 17.37 -4.91 -8.10
C ASP A 322 17.76 -3.55 -7.49
N THR A 323 17.43 -3.33 -6.22
CA THR A 323 17.82 -2.13 -5.47
C THR A 323 19.08 -2.37 -4.63
N SER A 324 19.87 -1.32 -4.41
CA SER A 324 21.12 -1.39 -3.65
C SER A 324 20.97 -1.14 -2.15
N ASP A 325 19.80 -0.67 -1.71
CA ASP A 325 19.42 -0.55 -0.30
C ASP A 325 18.04 -1.17 -0.05
N ASP A 326 17.01 -0.37 0.21
CA ASP A 326 15.70 -0.86 0.63
C ASP A 326 14.65 -0.86 -0.49
N GLY A 327 13.55 -1.60 -0.30
CA GLY A 327 12.43 -1.61 -1.24
C GLY A 327 11.53 -0.39 -1.06
N ILE A 328 10.96 -0.25 0.14
CA ILE A 328 10.11 0.87 0.54
C ILE A 328 10.57 1.37 1.90
N GLU A 329 10.68 2.68 2.08
CA GLU A 329 10.95 3.31 3.37
C GLU A 329 9.75 4.14 3.82
N PHE A 330 9.14 3.76 4.94
CA PHE A 330 8.18 4.61 5.65
C PHE A 330 8.85 5.62 6.59
N ASP A 331 10.16 5.75 6.49
CA ASP A 331 10.99 6.46 7.43
C ASP A 331 10.50 7.91 7.57
N TYR A 332 10.43 8.35 8.82
CA TYR A 332 9.94 9.64 9.29
C TYR A 332 8.45 9.91 9.04
N GLY A 333 7.70 8.93 8.52
CA GLY A 333 6.28 9.08 8.24
C GLY A 333 5.40 9.28 9.49
N HIS A 334 4.24 9.86 9.27
CA HIS A 334 3.17 10.07 10.24
C HIS A 334 2.01 9.09 10.01
N ALA A 335 0.83 9.33 10.57
CA ALA A 335 -0.25 8.36 10.54
C ALA A 335 -0.71 7.96 9.12
N ASN A 336 -1.27 6.76 9.02
CA ASN A 336 -2.03 6.27 7.87
C ASN A 336 -1.22 6.16 6.58
N ASN A 337 0.05 5.75 6.66
CA ASN A 337 0.81 5.30 5.50
C ASN A 337 0.56 3.82 5.22
N ARG A 338 0.32 3.47 3.95
CA ARG A 338 -0.25 2.17 3.55
C ARG A 338 0.52 1.64 2.34
N ALA A 339 1.22 0.52 2.50
CA ALA A 339 1.82 -0.23 1.40
C ALA A 339 1.11 -1.56 1.25
N TRP A 340 0.48 -1.78 0.09
CA TRP A 340 -0.16 -3.06 -0.16
C TRP A 340 0.03 -3.59 -1.57
N GLY A 341 0.01 -4.92 -1.71
CA GLY A 341 0.04 -5.54 -3.02
C GLY A 341 1.23 -5.05 -3.86
N ASN A 342 2.41 -4.90 -3.27
CA ASN A 342 3.65 -4.64 -4.01
C ASN A 342 4.43 -5.94 -4.17
N ARG A 343 5.19 -6.05 -5.28
CA ARG A 343 6.25 -7.05 -5.43
C ARG A 343 7.58 -6.36 -5.29
N ILE A 344 8.33 -6.77 -4.28
CA ILE A 344 9.63 -6.22 -3.92
C ILE A 344 10.62 -7.37 -3.94
N THR A 345 11.67 -7.30 -4.75
CA THR A 345 12.43 -8.50 -5.10
C THR A 345 13.91 -8.25 -5.33
N ASN A 346 14.76 -9.20 -4.93
CA ASN A 346 16.21 -9.15 -5.12
C ASN A 346 16.86 -7.87 -4.55
N LEU A 347 16.46 -7.50 -3.34
CA LEU A 347 17.00 -6.34 -2.64
C LEU A 347 18.37 -6.65 -2.04
N PHE A 348 19.24 -5.65 -2.02
CA PHE A 348 20.57 -5.79 -1.42
C PHE A 348 20.54 -5.67 0.11
N ASN A 349 19.74 -4.79 0.72
CA ASN A 349 19.73 -4.60 2.18
C ASN A 349 18.42 -4.97 2.88
N ASN A 350 17.31 -4.25 2.70
CA ASN A 350 16.09 -4.56 3.45
C ASN A 350 14.83 -4.47 2.60
N GLY A 351 13.77 -5.15 3.05
CA GLY A 351 12.46 -5.12 2.41
C GLY A 351 11.77 -3.78 2.58
N ILE A 352 11.22 -3.57 3.77
CA ILE A 352 10.43 -2.38 4.12
C ILE A 352 10.98 -1.75 5.40
N SER A 353 11.32 -0.46 5.36
CA SER A 353 11.87 0.29 6.50
C SER A 353 10.83 1.08 7.28
N PHE A 354 11.09 1.19 8.60
CA PHE A 354 10.30 1.93 9.59
C PHE A 354 11.21 2.81 10.46
N GLN A 355 12.33 3.30 9.95
CA GLN A 355 13.44 3.85 10.72
C GLN A 355 13.63 5.37 10.58
N PRO A 356 13.17 6.19 11.54
CA PRO A 356 12.17 5.90 12.57
C PRO A 356 10.75 6.16 12.06
N MET A 357 9.75 5.70 12.78
CA MET A 357 8.39 6.25 12.67
C MET A 357 8.30 7.58 13.45
N ASN A 358 7.57 8.56 12.90
CA ASN A 358 7.19 9.79 13.62
C ASN A 358 5.71 9.81 14.03
N GLY A 359 4.89 8.92 13.46
CA GLY A 359 3.49 8.72 13.84
C GLY A 359 3.04 7.30 13.47
N ALA A 360 1.79 6.99 13.76
CA ALA A 360 1.17 5.68 13.57
C ALA A 360 -0.34 5.85 13.36
N PRO A 361 -1.06 4.90 12.74
CA PRO A 361 -0.60 3.57 12.34
C PRO A 361 -0.08 3.47 10.90
N TYR A 362 0.76 2.47 10.63
CA TYR A 362 1.12 2.05 9.27
C TYR A 362 0.45 0.72 8.88
N TYR A 363 0.37 0.44 7.58
CA TYR A 363 -0.20 -0.78 7.04
C TYR A 363 0.73 -1.39 5.99
N VAL A 364 1.09 -2.67 6.17
CA VAL A 364 1.87 -3.46 5.23
C VAL A 364 1.06 -4.72 4.92
N LEU A 365 0.39 -4.74 3.77
CA LEU A 365 -0.63 -5.73 3.45
C LEU A 365 -0.38 -6.43 2.11
N PHE A 366 -0.53 -7.75 1.98
CA PHE A 366 -0.53 -8.40 0.66
C PHE A 366 0.77 -8.22 -0.17
N ASN A 367 1.90 -7.90 0.45
CA ASN A 367 3.16 -7.68 -0.26
C ASN A 367 3.93 -8.99 -0.41
N GLN A 368 4.51 -9.22 -1.59
CA GLN A 368 5.59 -10.20 -1.77
C GLN A 368 6.91 -9.46 -1.64
N VAL A 369 7.76 -9.88 -0.71
CA VAL A 369 9.04 -9.24 -0.43
C VAL A 369 10.14 -10.29 -0.36
N SER A 370 11.14 -10.18 -1.22
CA SER A 370 12.33 -11.03 -1.19
C SER A 370 13.64 -10.25 -1.03
N VAL A 371 14.39 -10.59 0.01
CA VAL A 371 15.67 -9.97 0.37
C VAL A 371 16.78 -11.01 0.25
N LEU A 372 17.68 -10.91 -0.72
CA LEU A 372 18.60 -12.02 -1.03
C LEU A 372 20.02 -11.81 -0.53
N ASN A 373 20.46 -10.56 -0.40
CA ASN A 373 21.81 -10.24 0.09
C ASN A 373 21.80 -9.50 1.42
N GLY A 374 20.60 -9.20 1.92
CA GLY A 374 20.37 -8.20 2.94
C GLY A 374 20.21 -8.72 4.35
N GLN A 375 19.68 -7.85 5.20
CA GLN A 375 19.67 -8.00 6.65
C GLN A 375 18.33 -8.47 7.18
N SER A 376 17.22 -7.88 6.73
CA SER A 376 15.88 -8.21 7.22
C SER A 376 14.80 -7.81 6.21
N VAL A 377 13.68 -8.53 6.23
CA VAL A 377 12.50 -8.19 5.41
C VAL A 377 11.79 -6.94 5.93
N LEU A 378 11.89 -6.66 7.23
CA LEU A 378 11.52 -5.37 7.83
C LEU A 378 12.74 -4.77 8.53
N LYS A 379 13.07 -3.51 8.22
CA LYS A 379 14.17 -2.78 8.85
C LYS A 379 13.65 -1.98 10.04
N LEU A 380 13.96 -2.48 11.23
CA LEU A 380 13.62 -1.86 12.52
C LEU A 380 14.93 -1.52 13.25
N ARG A 381 15.08 -0.31 13.80
CA ARG A 381 16.32 0.07 14.55
C ARG A 381 16.12 0.92 15.78
N THR A 382 15.29 1.95 15.70
CA THR A 382 15.30 3.03 16.70
C THR A 382 13.95 3.21 17.35
N ARG A 383 12.90 3.45 16.56
CA ARG A 383 11.61 3.83 17.08
C ARG A 383 10.48 3.50 16.10
N SER A 384 9.55 2.68 16.55
CA SER A 384 8.37 2.27 15.78
C SER A 384 7.16 2.12 16.70
N ASP A 385 5.96 2.34 16.18
CA ASP A 385 4.70 2.11 16.89
C ASP A 385 3.63 1.51 15.95
N ARG A 386 2.42 1.27 16.46
CA ARG A 386 1.29 0.58 15.81
C ARG A 386 1.40 0.44 14.30
N ALA A 387 1.50 -0.80 13.83
CA ALA A 387 1.37 -1.15 12.44
C ALA A 387 0.53 -2.41 12.31
N LEU A 388 -0.23 -2.53 11.22
CA LEU A 388 -0.78 -3.80 10.77
C LEU A 388 0.17 -4.41 9.74
N ILE A 389 0.77 -5.54 10.07
CA ILE A 389 1.56 -6.35 9.14
C ILE A 389 0.75 -7.61 8.85
N ALA A 390 0.09 -7.69 7.70
CA ALA A 390 -0.74 -8.85 7.41
C ALA A 390 -0.71 -9.32 5.97
N HIS A 391 -0.88 -10.63 5.75
CA HIS A 391 -0.87 -11.23 4.43
C HIS A 391 0.37 -10.90 3.60
N ASN A 392 1.56 -10.85 4.20
CA ASN A 392 2.78 -10.65 3.42
C ASN A 392 3.51 -11.99 3.25
N THR A 393 4.09 -12.21 2.08
CA THR A 393 5.04 -13.29 1.86
C THR A 393 6.45 -12.71 1.96
N PHE A 394 7.09 -12.91 3.10
CA PHE A 394 8.45 -12.47 3.38
C PHE A 394 9.44 -13.61 3.16
N ILE A 395 10.32 -13.45 2.18
CA ILE A 395 11.37 -14.42 1.87
C ILE A 395 12.72 -13.75 2.03
N ILE A 396 13.65 -14.41 2.71
CA ILE A 396 15.02 -13.92 2.83
C ILE A 396 16.02 -15.05 2.66
N ASN A 397 17.23 -14.72 2.21
CA ASN A 397 18.29 -15.70 2.13
C ASN A 397 18.63 -16.34 3.50
N SER A 398 18.59 -15.56 4.60
CA SER A 398 18.84 -16.09 5.94
C SER A 398 18.28 -15.17 7.03
N GLY A 399 17.27 -15.63 7.78
CA GLY A 399 16.75 -15.00 8.98
C GLY A 399 15.87 -13.78 8.73
N PRO A 400 14.55 -13.96 8.51
CA PRO A 400 13.62 -12.90 8.10
C PRO A 400 13.73 -11.62 8.94
N MET A 401 13.91 -11.78 10.25
CA MET A 401 14.13 -10.67 11.17
C MET A 401 15.38 -10.91 12.02
N ALA A 402 16.45 -10.17 11.75
CA ALA A 402 17.75 -10.32 12.43
C ALA A 402 18.15 -9.12 13.31
N SER A 403 17.48 -7.97 13.16
CA SER A 403 17.76 -6.73 13.89
C SER A 403 16.47 -5.99 14.23
N GLY A 404 16.41 -5.40 15.42
CA GLY A 404 15.28 -4.58 15.86
C GLY A 404 13.97 -5.35 16.06
N SER A 405 14.00 -6.68 16.09
CA SER A 405 12.80 -7.51 16.25
C SER A 405 12.04 -7.24 17.55
N GLU A 406 12.66 -6.60 18.55
CA GLU A 406 11.96 -6.12 19.74
C GLU A 406 10.86 -5.10 19.45
N PHE A 407 10.97 -4.33 18.36
CA PHE A 407 9.97 -3.34 17.98
C PHE A 407 8.69 -3.97 17.45
N LEU A 408 8.72 -5.25 17.07
CA LEU A 408 7.52 -6.00 16.74
C LEU A 408 6.52 -5.96 17.90
N ASN A 409 6.96 -5.86 19.17
CA ASN A 409 6.05 -5.71 20.34
C ASN A 409 5.09 -4.52 20.26
N ASN A 410 5.25 -3.61 19.30
CA ASN A 410 4.34 -2.49 19.10
C ASN A 410 3.28 -2.75 18.00
N PHE A 411 3.33 -3.88 17.31
CA PHE A 411 2.55 -4.15 16.10
C PHE A 411 1.44 -5.18 16.32
N GLU A 412 0.50 -5.18 15.37
CA GLU A 412 -0.40 -6.29 15.09
C GLU A 412 0.10 -7.03 13.84
N ILE A 413 0.37 -8.32 13.98
CA ILE A 413 0.98 -9.15 12.94
C ILE A 413 0.11 -10.40 12.75
N LYS A 414 -0.40 -10.60 11.53
CA LYS A 414 -1.38 -11.65 11.22
C LYS A 414 -1.20 -12.22 9.82
N ASN A 415 -1.35 -13.53 9.64
CA ASN A 415 -1.46 -14.16 8.33
C ASN A 415 -0.25 -13.98 7.40
N ASN A 416 0.95 -13.74 7.92
CA ASN A 416 2.16 -13.60 7.09
C ASN A 416 2.87 -14.94 6.93
N LEU A 417 3.68 -15.05 5.89
CA LEU A 417 4.66 -16.11 5.72
C LEU A 417 6.07 -15.55 5.93
N TRP A 418 6.84 -16.16 6.82
CA TRP A 418 8.21 -15.78 7.18
C TRP A 418 9.20 -16.89 6.81
N ILE A 419 9.85 -16.75 5.66
CA ILE A 419 10.62 -17.83 5.02
C ILE A 419 12.11 -17.52 5.01
N SER A 420 12.89 -18.38 5.65
CA SER A 420 14.35 -18.38 5.59
C SER A 420 14.85 -19.46 4.63
N ILE A 421 15.50 -19.07 3.53
CA ILE A 421 16.04 -20.04 2.56
C ILE A 421 17.20 -20.86 3.15
N GLN A 422 18.05 -20.24 3.98
CA GLN A 422 19.10 -20.92 4.73
C GLN A 422 18.71 -21.06 6.21
N ASP A 423 19.27 -22.09 6.86
CA ASP A 423 19.09 -22.39 8.28
C ASP A 423 19.38 -21.19 9.19
N ARG A 424 18.33 -20.54 9.71
CA ARG A 424 18.42 -19.40 10.63
C ARG A 424 17.09 -19.17 11.35
N TYR A 425 17.14 -18.59 12.55
CA TYR A 425 15.92 -18.18 13.28
C TYR A 425 14.96 -17.41 12.35
N ALA A 426 13.66 -17.70 12.44
CA ALA A 426 12.63 -16.89 11.80
C ALA A 426 12.73 -15.44 12.32
N TRP A 427 12.69 -15.27 13.65
CA TRP A 427 12.95 -14.00 14.32
C TRP A 427 14.06 -14.10 15.38
N GLU A 428 14.97 -13.14 15.35
CA GLU A 428 16.07 -12.99 16.29
C GLU A 428 16.00 -11.67 17.06
N ASN A 429 15.56 -11.76 18.31
CA ASN A 429 15.54 -10.67 19.26
C ASN A 429 16.54 -10.92 20.42
N GLY A 430 17.56 -10.08 20.47
CA GLY A 430 18.55 -10.05 21.57
C GLY A 430 18.21 -9.11 22.72
N ALA A 431 17.22 -8.23 22.56
CA ALA A 431 16.82 -7.27 23.58
C ALA A 431 15.83 -7.89 24.58
N THR A 432 15.93 -7.52 25.85
CA THR A 432 15.10 -8.09 26.93
C THR A 432 13.80 -7.31 27.17
N THR A 433 13.20 -6.76 26.11
CA THR A 433 11.90 -6.09 26.19
C THR A 433 10.77 -7.12 26.24
N SER A 434 9.74 -6.82 27.03
CA SER A 434 8.53 -7.62 27.11
C SER A 434 7.44 -7.09 26.18
N SER A 435 6.49 -7.94 25.84
CA SER A 435 5.23 -7.54 25.24
C SER A 435 4.55 -6.44 26.08
N ASN A 436 3.76 -5.62 25.40
CA ASN A 436 3.00 -4.52 25.99
C ASN A 436 1.55 -4.57 25.48
N TRP A 437 0.72 -3.60 25.87
CA TRP A 437 -0.70 -3.56 25.51
C TRP A 437 -0.98 -3.48 23.99
N LYS A 438 0.06 -3.21 23.18
CA LYS A 438 -0.01 -3.14 21.72
C LYS A 438 0.29 -4.47 21.03
N THR A 439 1.01 -5.38 21.70
CA THR A 439 1.55 -6.61 21.11
C THR A 439 0.42 -7.57 20.74
N ASP A 440 0.29 -7.89 19.46
CA ASP A 440 -0.70 -8.85 18.97
C ASP A 440 -0.18 -9.62 17.73
N PHE A 441 0.51 -10.75 17.95
CA PHE A 441 1.01 -11.62 16.87
C PHE A 441 0.30 -12.96 16.95
N ASP A 442 -0.34 -13.37 15.85
CA ASP A 442 -0.96 -14.69 15.77
C ASP A 442 -1.24 -15.09 14.32
N TYR A 443 -1.45 -16.38 14.06
CA TYR A 443 -1.76 -16.89 12.72
C TYR A 443 -0.68 -16.59 11.67
N ASP A 444 0.61 -16.56 12.03
CA ASP A 444 1.68 -16.49 11.04
C ASP A 444 2.22 -17.90 10.70
N GLY A 445 2.73 -18.05 9.47
CA GLY A 445 3.43 -19.23 9.00
C GLY A 445 4.94 -18.99 8.95
N PHE A 446 5.71 -19.97 9.41
CA PHE A 446 7.16 -19.84 9.57
C PHE A 446 7.91 -20.99 8.90
N ASP A 447 9.05 -20.66 8.29
CA ASP A 447 10.05 -21.63 7.85
C ASP A 447 11.45 -21.09 8.22
N TRP A 448 12.20 -21.85 9.03
CA TRP A 448 13.55 -21.54 9.48
C TRP A 448 14.59 -22.55 9.00
N GLY A 449 14.25 -23.35 7.98
CA GLY A 449 15.04 -24.45 7.46
C GLY A 449 15.29 -25.55 8.51
N ASN A 450 16.43 -26.22 8.42
CA ASN A 450 16.82 -27.29 9.36
C ASN A 450 17.49 -26.75 10.65
N TYR A 451 17.36 -25.45 10.92
CA TYR A 451 18.00 -24.85 12.08
C TYR A 451 17.36 -25.34 13.38
N THR A 452 18.18 -25.59 14.41
CA THR A 452 17.71 -26.19 15.68
C THR A 452 16.74 -25.29 16.46
N TYR A 453 16.75 -23.99 16.19
CA TYR A 453 15.99 -23.01 16.94
C TYR A 453 15.11 -22.17 16.02
N ALA A 454 13.79 -22.34 16.09
CA ALA A 454 12.84 -21.52 15.35
C ALA A 454 13.01 -20.02 15.67
N PHE A 455 13.19 -19.68 16.95
CA PHE A 455 13.26 -18.29 17.40
C PHE A 455 14.42 -18.06 18.37
N LYS A 456 14.87 -16.81 18.41
CA LYS A 456 15.55 -16.27 19.59
C LYS A 456 14.76 -15.09 20.09
N TRP A 457 14.23 -15.15 21.30
CA TRP A 457 13.39 -14.09 21.85
C TRP A 457 13.80 -13.72 23.28
N SER A 458 13.92 -12.42 23.55
CA SER A 458 14.48 -11.91 24.81
C SER A 458 15.81 -12.56 25.18
N ASN A 459 16.67 -12.76 24.16
CA ASN A 459 17.95 -13.46 24.25
C ASN A 459 17.90 -14.95 24.66
N VAL A 460 16.72 -15.57 24.66
CA VAL A 460 16.51 -17.01 24.88
C VAL A 460 16.33 -17.71 23.54
N ARG A 461 16.97 -18.87 23.35
CA ARG A 461 16.80 -19.69 22.13
C ARG A 461 15.63 -20.66 22.34
N LEU A 462 14.74 -20.72 21.36
CA LEU A 462 13.47 -21.44 21.42
C LEU A 462 13.42 -22.39 20.23
N ASN A 463 13.17 -23.66 20.50
CA ASN A 463 13.29 -24.69 19.46
C ASN A 463 12.09 -24.69 18.53
N THR A 464 10.91 -24.37 19.05
CA THR A 464 9.63 -24.50 18.37
C THR A 464 8.76 -23.24 18.52
N ILE A 465 7.72 -23.14 17.70
CA ILE A 465 6.64 -22.15 17.90
C ILE A 465 6.01 -22.33 19.29
N ALA A 466 5.78 -23.56 19.74
CA ALA A 466 5.23 -23.83 21.07
C ALA A 466 6.10 -23.28 22.22
N ASP A 467 7.43 -23.29 22.08
CA ASP A 467 8.34 -22.68 23.05
C ASP A 467 8.22 -21.14 23.04
N PHE A 468 8.05 -20.55 21.85
CA PHE A 468 7.78 -19.12 21.69
C PHE A 468 6.45 -18.73 22.33
N THR A 469 5.36 -19.43 22.02
CA THR A 469 4.05 -19.24 22.62
C THR A 469 4.09 -19.39 24.14
N ALA A 470 4.81 -20.38 24.67
CA ALA A 470 4.94 -20.58 26.12
C ALA A 470 5.69 -19.42 26.80
N GLN A 471 6.63 -18.77 26.10
CA GLN A 471 7.38 -17.63 26.62
C GLN A 471 6.61 -16.31 26.51
N THR A 472 5.91 -16.06 25.40
CA THR A 472 5.37 -14.74 25.04
C THR A 472 3.84 -14.67 25.12
N GLY A 473 3.17 -15.81 25.04
CA GLY A 473 1.72 -15.89 24.84
C GLY A 473 1.25 -15.54 23.42
N GLN A 474 2.17 -15.30 22.48
CA GLN A 474 1.89 -14.94 21.08
C GLN A 474 2.00 -16.17 20.17
N GLU A 475 1.54 -16.06 18.92
CA GLU A 475 1.54 -17.16 17.93
C GLU A 475 0.90 -18.44 18.48
N VAL A 476 -0.28 -18.31 19.08
CA VAL A 476 -1.04 -19.46 19.60
C VAL A 476 -1.52 -20.36 18.45
N HIS A 477 -1.77 -19.75 17.29
CA HIS A 477 -2.21 -20.39 16.05
C HIS A 477 -1.13 -20.33 14.96
N GLY A 478 0.10 -19.95 15.30
CA GLY A 478 1.20 -19.94 14.35
C GLY A 478 1.57 -21.36 13.91
N ILE A 479 1.97 -21.52 12.65
CA ILE A 479 2.30 -22.83 12.06
C ILE A 479 3.71 -22.87 11.48
N GLU A 480 4.33 -24.04 11.53
CA GLU A 480 5.53 -24.34 10.76
C GLU A 480 5.09 -24.82 9.38
N ILE A 481 5.71 -24.29 8.33
CA ILE A 481 5.52 -24.76 6.95
C ILE A 481 6.86 -25.19 6.36
N ASP A 482 6.80 -25.94 5.26
CA ASP A 482 7.97 -26.32 4.47
C ASP A 482 7.85 -25.67 3.09
N TYR A 483 8.69 -24.67 2.82
CA TYR A 483 8.62 -23.91 1.58
C TYR A 483 8.90 -24.77 0.34
N ASP A 484 9.69 -25.86 0.45
CA ASP A 484 10.05 -26.73 -0.68
C ASP A 484 8.83 -27.46 -1.24
N VAL A 485 7.80 -27.67 -0.41
CA VAL A 485 6.54 -28.33 -0.81
C VAL A 485 5.38 -27.36 -0.93
N CYS A 486 5.48 -26.17 -0.32
CA CYS A 486 4.38 -25.21 -0.25
C CYS A 486 4.27 -24.26 -1.44
N PHE A 487 5.36 -23.97 -2.16
CA PHE A 487 5.33 -23.03 -3.28
C PHE A 487 5.39 -23.74 -4.64
N GLU A 488 4.63 -23.24 -5.62
CA GLU A 488 4.70 -23.72 -7.01
C GLU A 488 6.08 -23.42 -7.62
N HIS A 489 6.54 -22.19 -7.39
CA HIS A 489 7.81 -21.65 -7.86
C HIS A 489 8.47 -20.82 -6.77
N LEU A 490 9.65 -21.27 -6.35
CA LEU A 490 10.48 -20.58 -5.39
C LEU A 490 11.95 -20.74 -5.79
N ASN A 491 12.36 -20.05 -6.86
CA ASN A 491 13.67 -20.25 -7.50
C ASN A 491 14.81 -19.49 -6.79
N TYR A 492 14.88 -19.57 -5.46
CA TYR A 492 16.03 -19.05 -4.69
C TYR A 492 17.07 -20.15 -4.53
N THR A 493 18.13 -20.14 -5.36
CA THR A 493 19.19 -21.14 -5.21
C THR A 493 19.95 -20.91 -3.91
N SER A 494 20.03 -21.93 -3.06
CA SER A 494 20.82 -21.95 -1.80
C SER A 494 22.32 -21.67 -1.98
N SER A 495 22.83 -21.68 -3.22
CA SER A 495 24.12 -21.11 -3.53
C SER A 495 24.01 -19.59 -3.45
N GLY A 496 24.37 -19.00 -2.29
CA GLY A 496 24.35 -17.57 -1.96
C GLY A 496 25.22 -16.65 -2.83
N ASN A 497 25.23 -16.86 -4.14
CA ASN A 497 25.71 -15.93 -5.13
C ASN A 497 24.49 -15.22 -5.69
N ALA A 498 24.48 -13.89 -5.58
CA ALA A 498 23.51 -13.03 -6.24
C ALA A 498 23.36 -13.46 -7.70
N VAL A 499 22.18 -13.97 -8.08
CA VAL A 499 21.92 -14.39 -9.46
C VAL A 499 22.04 -13.13 -10.34
N ASP A 500 22.81 -13.18 -11.44
CA ASP A 500 22.95 -12.04 -12.39
C ASP A 500 21.66 -11.74 -13.18
N SER A 501 20.69 -12.66 -13.10
CA SER A 501 19.32 -12.47 -13.55
C SER A 501 18.39 -13.09 -12.51
N PHE A 502 17.81 -12.28 -11.64
CA PHE A 502 16.72 -12.77 -10.81
C PHE A 502 15.47 -12.94 -11.68
N HIS A 503 14.87 -14.13 -11.67
CA HIS A 503 13.61 -14.34 -12.38
C HIS A 503 12.49 -13.77 -11.52
N ILE A 504 11.95 -12.62 -11.95
CA ILE A 504 10.78 -12.03 -11.32
C ILE A 504 9.60 -12.98 -11.52
N GLU A 505 9.10 -13.55 -10.43
CA GLU A 505 8.01 -14.53 -10.42
C GLU A 505 7.00 -14.23 -9.30
N TYR A 506 5.85 -14.90 -9.36
CA TYR A 506 4.91 -14.94 -8.25
C TYR A 506 5.24 -16.16 -7.39
N ASN A 507 5.41 -15.95 -6.08
CA ASN A 507 5.61 -17.02 -5.12
C ASN A 507 4.24 -17.46 -4.60
N THR A 508 3.53 -18.23 -5.42
CA THR A 508 2.18 -18.78 -5.15
C THR A 508 2.24 -20.09 -4.36
N LEU A 509 1.28 -20.28 -3.46
CA LEU A 509 1.11 -21.53 -2.75
C LEU A 509 0.53 -22.61 -3.67
N VAL A 510 0.94 -23.86 -3.47
CA VAL A 510 0.24 -25.03 -4.03
C VAL A 510 -1.04 -25.30 -3.23
N PRO A 511 -2.11 -25.83 -3.83
CA PRO A 511 -3.40 -26.04 -3.14
C PRO A 511 -3.38 -26.96 -1.91
N ASN A 512 -2.32 -27.75 -1.73
CA ASN A 512 -2.18 -28.69 -0.61
C ASN A 512 -1.15 -28.25 0.43
N CYS A 513 -0.66 -27.01 0.37
CA CYS A 513 0.20 -26.43 1.39
C CYS A 513 -0.59 -26.21 2.69
N ASP A 514 0.04 -26.42 3.85
CA ASP A 514 -0.57 -26.19 5.16
C ASP A 514 -0.87 -24.70 5.45
N ALA A 515 -0.34 -23.78 4.64
CA ALA A 515 -0.65 -22.35 4.69
C ALA A 515 -1.99 -21.99 4.02
N VAL A 516 -2.60 -22.91 3.26
CA VAL A 516 -3.93 -22.71 2.66
C VAL A 516 -4.99 -22.88 3.75
N ASP A 517 -6.00 -22.01 3.79
CA ASP A 517 -7.07 -22.02 4.80
C ASP A 517 -6.59 -21.90 6.25
N ALA A 518 -5.41 -21.32 6.50
CA ALA A 518 -4.77 -21.28 7.82
C ALA A 518 -4.81 -19.91 8.52
N GLY A 519 -5.23 -18.86 7.84
CA GLY A 519 -5.28 -17.49 8.37
C GLY A 519 -6.56 -17.15 9.14
N ILE A 520 -6.55 -15.98 9.78
CA ILE A 520 -7.71 -15.39 10.44
C ILE A 520 -8.37 -14.32 9.56
N VAL A 521 -9.70 -14.23 9.61
CA VAL A 521 -10.43 -13.12 8.99
C VAL A 521 -10.20 -11.81 9.76
N ILE A 522 -9.71 -10.79 9.06
CA ILE A 522 -9.54 -9.42 9.54
C ILE A 522 -10.62 -8.56 8.87
N THR A 523 -11.54 -8.02 9.66
CA THR A 523 -12.67 -7.23 9.14
C THR A 523 -12.21 -6.05 8.27
N GLY A 524 -12.71 -6.00 7.06
CA GLY A 524 -12.46 -5.02 6.01
C GLY A 524 -11.27 -5.34 5.11
N ILE A 525 -10.55 -6.44 5.34
CA ILE A 525 -9.26 -6.71 4.69
C ILE A 525 -9.30 -7.95 3.80
N ASN A 526 -9.85 -9.06 4.30
CA ASN A 526 -9.71 -10.38 3.64
C ASN A 526 -10.99 -11.24 3.73
N GLU A 527 -12.17 -10.68 4.02
CA GLU A 527 -13.42 -11.46 4.11
C GLU A 527 -13.83 -12.12 2.80
N ASN A 528 -13.26 -11.69 1.69
CA ASN A 528 -13.52 -12.24 0.38
C ASN A 528 -12.66 -13.48 0.07
N HIS A 529 -11.95 -14.05 1.04
CA HIS A 529 -11.10 -15.23 0.86
C HIS A 529 -11.81 -16.43 0.21
N MET A 530 -11.01 -17.33 -0.36
CA MET A 530 -11.46 -18.62 -0.86
C MET A 530 -11.50 -19.63 0.29
N GLY A 531 -12.05 -20.82 0.03
CA GLY A 531 -12.07 -21.88 1.04
C GLY A 531 -12.86 -21.57 2.31
N SER A 532 -12.39 -22.10 3.43
CA SER A 532 -12.96 -21.95 4.76
C SER A 532 -12.39 -20.78 5.56
N HIS A 533 -11.15 -20.38 5.27
CA HIS A 533 -10.40 -19.31 5.92
C HIS A 533 -9.42 -18.69 4.91
N PRO A 534 -8.91 -17.48 5.15
CA PRO A 534 -7.92 -16.88 4.26
C PRO A 534 -6.59 -17.64 4.28
N ASP A 535 -5.90 -17.68 3.15
CA ASP A 535 -4.57 -18.27 3.05
C ASP A 535 -3.53 -17.35 3.72
N LEU A 536 -2.46 -17.94 4.28
CA LEU A 536 -1.33 -17.15 4.76
C LEU A 536 -0.52 -16.59 3.58
N GLY A 537 0.06 -15.41 3.77
CA GLY A 537 0.90 -14.76 2.76
C GLY A 537 0.12 -13.89 1.78
N ALA A 538 0.80 -13.50 0.70
CA ALA A 538 0.38 -12.45 -0.23
C ALA A 538 -0.71 -12.85 -1.22
N TYR A 539 -0.88 -14.15 -1.48
CA TYR A 539 -1.76 -14.64 -2.54
C TYR A 539 -2.69 -15.73 -2.03
N GLU A 540 -3.96 -15.55 -2.34
CA GLU A 540 -5.00 -16.55 -2.12
C GLU A 540 -5.01 -17.55 -3.29
N VAL A 541 -4.95 -18.85 -2.98
CA VAL A 541 -5.01 -19.92 -3.96
C VAL A 541 -6.35 -19.88 -4.71
N GLY A 542 -6.27 -19.92 -6.04
CA GLY A 542 -7.44 -19.89 -6.91
C GLY A 542 -7.97 -18.49 -7.23
N LYS A 543 -7.44 -17.43 -6.63
CA LYS A 543 -7.72 -16.05 -7.06
C LYS A 543 -6.80 -15.59 -8.19
N SER A 544 -7.26 -14.58 -8.94
CA SER A 544 -6.40 -13.90 -9.92
C SER A 544 -5.23 -13.20 -9.22
N LEU A 545 -4.04 -13.36 -9.78
CA LEU A 545 -2.84 -12.70 -9.27
C LEU A 545 -2.90 -11.18 -9.51
N PRO A 546 -2.37 -10.36 -8.58
CA PRO A 546 -2.35 -8.92 -8.76
C PRO A 546 -1.40 -8.51 -9.90
N MET A 547 -1.73 -7.42 -10.58
CA MET A 547 -0.84 -6.81 -11.57
C MET A 547 0.22 -5.95 -10.86
N TYR A 548 1.49 -6.20 -11.16
CA TYR A 548 2.60 -5.40 -10.67
C TYR A 548 3.22 -4.54 -11.77
N GLY A 549 3.75 -3.39 -11.37
CA GLY A 549 4.44 -2.49 -12.28
C GLY A 549 3.50 -1.84 -13.29
N VAL A 550 4.07 -1.33 -14.38
CA VAL A 550 3.33 -0.55 -15.38
C VAL A 550 2.16 -1.34 -15.95
N ARG A 551 0.95 -0.82 -15.78
CA ARG A 551 -0.25 -1.40 -16.38
C ARG A 551 -0.25 -1.15 -17.88
N SER A 552 -0.71 -2.12 -18.66
CA SER A 552 -0.82 -1.99 -20.11
C SER A 552 -1.59 -0.72 -20.52
N THR A 553 -1.03 0.05 -21.45
CA THR A 553 -1.81 1.01 -22.23
C THR A 553 -2.45 0.28 -23.39
N CYS A 554 -3.74 0.48 -23.54
CA CYS A 554 -4.39 0.13 -24.78
C CYS A 554 -4.24 1.28 -25.77
N THR A 555 -3.34 1.09 -26.74
CA THR A 555 -3.07 2.07 -27.79
C THR A 555 -4.24 2.21 -28.77
N ASN A 556 -5.10 1.19 -28.84
CA ASN A 556 -6.35 1.23 -29.60
C ASN A 556 -7.47 0.70 -28.72
N ILE A 557 -8.47 1.54 -28.49
CA ILE A 557 -9.70 1.13 -27.81
C ILE A 557 -10.64 0.58 -28.86
N SER A 558 -11.04 -0.68 -28.70
CA SER A 558 -12.02 -1.33 -29.56
C SER A 558 -13.38 -1.35 -28.87
N VAL A 559 -14.48 -1.18 -29.60
CA VAL A 559 -15.81 -1.31 -28.99
C VAL A 559 -16.19 -2.79 -28.97
N ASN A 560 -16.33 -3.35 -27.78
CA ASN A 560 -16.72 -4.75 -27.58
C ASN A 560 -18.13 -4.82 -26.97
N THR A 561 -19.11 -5.13 -27.81
CA THR A 561 -20.54 -5.12 -27.45
C THR A 561 -20.98 -6.51 -27.06
N TRP A 562 -21.76 -6.63 -25.98
CA TRP A 562 -22.44 -7.87 -25.65
C TRP A 562 -23.49 -8.22 -26.72
N MET A 563 -23.30 -9.35 -27.37
CA MET A 563 -24.20 -9.97 -28.36
C MET A 563 -24.80 -11.30 -27.87
N GLY A 564 -24.47 -11.71 -26.64
CA GLY A 564 -24.96 -12.94 -26.04
C GLY A 564 -26.43 -12.89 -25.61
N PRO A 565 -26.89 -13.89 -24.83
CA PRO A 565 -28.25 -13.93 -24.31
C PRO A 565 -28.61 -12.70 -23.44
N ALA A 566 -29.91 -12.43 -23.29
CA ALA A 566 -30.41 -11.32 -22.47
C ALA A 566 -30.04 -11.44 -20.98
N VAL A 567 -29.70 -12.63 -20.49
CA VAL A 567 -29.12 -12.85 -19.17
C VAL A 567 -27.90 -13.74 -19.36
N GLY A 568 -26.72 -13.30 -18.91
CA GLY A 568 -25.49 -14.06 -19.13
C GLY A 568 -24.35 -13.66 -18.20
N PHE A 569 -23.30 -14.48 -18.19
CA PHE A 569 -22.09 -14.21 -17.42
C PHE A 569 -20.99 -13.64 -18.31
N TRP A 570 -20.24 -12.67 -17.79
CA TRP A 570 -19.19 -11.93 -18.49
C TRP A 570 -18.17 -12.86 -19.17
N HIS A 571 -17.70 -13.88 -18.45
CA HIS A 571 -16.70 -14.84 -18.90
C HIS A 571 -17.29 -16.14 -19.50
N ALA A 572 -18.61 -16.23 -19.69
CA ALA A 572 -19.25 -17.51 -20.06
C ALA A 572 -18.79 -18.03 -21.43
N ASP A 573 -18.69 -17.14 -22.41
CA ASP A 573 -18.29 -17.47 -23.79
C ASP A 573 -17.78 -16.21 -24.49
N ALA A 574 -16.56 -16.29 -25.03
CA ALA A 574 -15.92 -15.25 -25.83
C ALA A 574 -16.75 -14.82 -27.06
N THR A 575 -17.57 -15.71 -27.61
CA THR A 575 -18.42 -15.42 -28.77
C THR A 575 -19.67 -14.61 -28.44
N ASN A 576 -19.98 -14.42 -27.16
CA ASN A 576 -21.02 -13.49 -26.71
C ASN A 576 -20.61 -12.03 -26.85
N TRP A 577 -19.37 -11.76 -27.28
CA TRP A 577 -18.80 -10.44 -27.43
C TRP A 577 -18.53 -10.16 -28.91
N SER A 578 -18.78 -8.93 -29.37
CA SER A 578 -18.71 -8.57 -30.81
C SER A 578 -17.33 -8.77 -31.43
N LEU A 579 -16.28 -8.76 -30.62
CA LEU A 579 -14.91 -9.01 -31.07
C LEU A 579 -14.48 -10.48 -30.96
N GLY A 580 -15.34 -11.35 -30.44
CA GLY A 580 -15.06 -12.79 -30.30
C GLY A 580 -14.06 -13.13 -29.20
N HIS A 581 -13.85 -12.22 -28.24
CA HIS A 581 -13.06 -12.42 -27.03
C HIS A 581 -13.73 -11.72 -25.83
N ILE A 582 -13.44 -12.23 -24.64
CA ILE A 582 -13.80 -11.57 -23.38
C ILE A 582 -13.15 -10.17 -23.35
N PRO A 583 -13.86 -9.13 -22.93
CA PRO A 583 -13.31 -7.79 -22.84
C PRO A 583 -12.05 -7.71 -21.99
N THR A 584 -11.16 -6.82 -22.43
CA THR A 584 -9.86 -6.50 -21.84
C THR A 584 -9.81 -5.02 -21.50
N SER A 585 -8.71 -4.56 -20.91
CA SER A 585 -8.43 -3.14 -20.72
C SER A 585 -8.45 -2.31 -22.01
N CYS A 586 -8.46 -2.95 -23.18
CA CYS A 586 -8.49 -2.32 -24.49
C CYS A 586 -9.87 -2.20 -25.09
N ASP A 587 -10.90 -2.61 -24.36
CA ASP A 587 -12.25 -2.65 -24.88
C ASP A 587 -13.15 -1.62 -24.20
N GLN A 588 -13.73 -0.71 -24.98
CA GLN A 588 -14.93 0.00 -24.56
C GLN A 588 -16.08 -1.01 -24.60
N VAL A 589 -16.51 -1.45 -23.44
CA VAL A 589 -17.53 -2.48 -23.30
C VAL A 589 -18.91 -1.84 -23.41
N VAL A 590 -19.79 -2.42 -24.23
CA VAL A 590 -21.17 -1.94 -24.38
C VAL A 590 -22.15 -3.03 -24.01
N ILE A 591 -22.98 -2.78 -23.00
CA ILE A 591 -24.09 -3.65 -22.59
C ILE A 591 -25.40 -3.02 -23.10
N GLY A 592 -25.98 -3.62 -24.14
CA GLY A 592 -27.20 -3.11 -24.78
C GLY A 592 -28.47 -3.26 -23.92
N THR A 593 -29.49 -2.45 -24.21
CA THR A 593 -30.79 -2.43 -23.51
C THR A 593 -31.42 -3.81 -23.39
N GLY A 594 -31.93 -4.15 -22.20
CA GLY A 594 -32.61 -5.42 -21.93
C GLY A 594 -31.66 -6.58 -21.59
N ASN A 595 -30.35 -6.34 -21.57
CA ASN A 595 -29.37 -7.33 -21.12
C ASN A 595 -29.09 -7.19 -19.61
N HIS A 596 -28.92 -8.31 -18.93
CA HIS A 596 -28.46 -8.44 -17.56
C HIS A 596 -27.18 -9.28 -17.55
N ILE A 597 -26.04 -8.62 -17.36
CA ILE A 597 -24.73 -9.25 -17.40
C ILE A 597 -24.19 -9.37 -15.99
N GLN A 598 -23.73 -10.57 -15.63
CA GLN A 598 -23.20 -10.89 -14.32
C GLN A 598 -21.71 -11.21 -14.39
N VAL A 599 -20.92 -10.77 -13.43
CA VAL A 599 -19.54 -11.22 -13.22
C VAL A 599 -19.57 -12.20 -12.05
N ALA A 600 -19.14 -13.45 -12.28
CA ALA A 600 -19.21 -14.46 -11.23
C ALA A 600 -18.18 -14.19 -10.13
N SER A 601 -18.43 -14.71 -8.92
CA SER A 601 -17.46 -14.65 -7.82
C SER A 601 -16.09 -15.21 -8.28
N GLY A 602 -15.01 -14.54 -7.92
CA GLY A 602 -13.63 -14.88 -8.28
C GLY A 602 -13.22 -14.42 -9.68
N GLU A 603 -14.13 -13.85 -10.48
CA GLU A 603 -13.82 -13.35 -11.82
C GLU A 603 -13.53 -11.85 -11.85
N THR A 604 -12.73 -11.43 -12.82
CA THR A 604 -12.37 -10.02 -13.02
C THR A 604 -12.93 -9.52 -14.35
N ALA A 605 -13.90 -8.62 -14.31
CA ALA A 605 -14.36 -7.91 -15.51
C ALA A 605 -13.40 -6.77 -15.82
N GLU A 606 -12.71 -6.87 -16.95
CA GLU A 606 -11.77 -5.86 -17.42
C GLU A 606 -12.34 -5.06 -18.59
N GLY A 607 -12.14 -3.75 -18.58
CA GLY A 607 -12.58 -2.86 -19.66
C GLY A 607 -11.75 -1.59 -19.72
N TYR A 608 -11.66 -0.98 -20.90
CA TYR A 608 -11.30 0.43 -20.97
C TYR A 608 -12.38 1.27 -20.28
N SER A 609 -13.65 1.04 -20.63
CA SER A 609 -14.84 1.60 -19.98
C SER A 609 -16.00 0.60 -20.11
N ILE A 610 -17.07 0.76 -19.32
CA ILE A 610 -18.31 -0.03 -19.48
C ILE A 610 -19.49 0.93 -19.64
N ASP A 611 -20.11 0.91 -20.81
CA ASP A 611 -21.32 1.66 -21.13
C ASP A 611 -22.55 0.76 -20.99
N ILE A 612 -23.39 1.05 -19.99
CA ILE A 612 -24.62 0.32 -19.72
C ILE A 612 -25.79 1.11 -20.29
N ALA A 613 -26.43 0.59 -21.34
CA ALA A 613 -27.57 1.24 -21.95
C ALA A 613 -28.78 1.27 -20.98
N THR A 614 -29.64 2.28 -21.11
CA THR A 614 -30.87 2.37 -20.30
C THR A 614 -31.69 1.08 -20.40
N GLY A 615 -32.06 0.51 -19.26
CA GLY A 615 -32.79 -0.75 -19.17
C GLY A 615 -31.93 -2.02 -19.27
N ALA A 616 -30.61 -1.89 -19.27
CA ALA A 616 -29.67 -2.99 -19.03
C ALA A 616 -29.18 -2.97 -17.56
N THR A 617 -28.64 -4.09 -17.10
CA THR A 617 -28.02 -4.23 -15.77
C THR A 617 -26.66 -4.92 -15.88
N PHE A 618 -25.72 -4.46 -15.06
CA PHE A 618 -24.42 -5.08 -14.84
C PHE A 618 -24.26 -5.34 -13.36
N GLU A 619 -23.94 -6.57 -12.98
CA GLU A 619 -23.92 -7.01 -11.58
C GLU A 619 -22.67 -7.84 -11.31
N THR A 620 -22.00 -7.58 -10.20
CA THR A 620 -20.94 -8.43 -9.66
C THR A 620 -21.50 -9.36 -8.60
N GLN A 621 -21.06 -10.62 -8.61
CA GLN A 621 -21.37 -11.59 -7.57
C GLN A 621 -20.18 -11.77 -6.65
N GLY A 622 -20.42 -11.83 -5.34
CA GLY A 622 -19.39 -12.12 -4.34
C GLY A 622 -18.20 -11.17 -4.45
N ASP A 623 -17.02 -11.73 -4.69
CA ASP A 623 -15.72 -11.06 -4.75
C ASP A 623 -15.25 -10.71 -6.18
N ALA A 624 -16.18 -10.70 -7.14
CA ALA A 624 -15.86 -10.30 -8.50
C ALA A 624 -15.22 -8.91 -8.55
N THR A 625 -14.12 -8.78 -9.28
CA THR A 625 -13.36 -7.52 -9.42
C THR A 625 -13.74 -6.83 -10.72
N ILE A 626 -13.74 -5.49 -10.72
CA ILE A 626 -13.90 -4.71 -11.95
C ILE A 626 -12.64 -3.85 -12.12
N ILE A 627 -11.99 -3.97 -13.26
CA ILE A 627 -10.82 -3.15 -13.63
C ILE A 627 -11.22 -2.28 -14.82
N LEU A 628 -11.33 -0.97 -14.60
CA LEU A 628 -11.58 0.03 -15.66
C LEU A 628 -10.36 0.94 -15.83
N ILE A 629 -9.87 1.08 -17.06
CA ILE A 629 -8.79 2.04 -17.36
C ILE A 629 -9.30 3.49 -17.39
N ALA A 630 -10.54 3.72 -17.82
CA ALA A 630 -11.18 5.02 -17.90
C ALA A 630 -12.69 4.90 -17.65
N GLY A 631 -13.13 5.21 -16.43
CA GLY A 631 -14.56 5.28 -16.13
C GLY A 631 -14.87 5.15 -14.65
N THR A 632 -16.07 5.56 -14.28
CA THR A 632 -16.78 5.14 -13.06
C THR A 632 -17.88 4.20 -13.53
N LEU A 633 -18.20 3.17 -12.75
CA LEU A 633 -19.43 2.42 -12.96
C LEU A 633 -20.61 3.41 -12.88
N PRO A 634 -21.56 3.39 -13.85
CA PRO A 634 -22.78 4.20 -13.77
C PRO A 634 -23.61 3.94 -12.52
#